data_AF-A0A974BNK1-F1
#
_entry.id   AF-A0A974BNK1-F1
#
_cell.length_a   1.000
_cell.length_b   1.000
_cell.length_c   1.000
_cell.angle_alpha   90.00
_cell.angle_beta   90.00
_cell.angle_gamma   90.00
#
_symmetry.space_group_name_H-M   'P 1'
#
loop_
_entity.id
_entity.type
_entity.pdbx_description
1 polymer ?
#
loop_
_entity_poly.entity_id
_entity_poly.type
_entity_poly.pdbx_seq_one_letter_code
_entity_poly.pdbx_strand_id
1 'polypeptide(L)'
;MELNGKDSPIKFTLKHNSDCIDFLDVTVYKQENTLQTCIHIKPTNRNTLVHYQSNHPKHLFDSLPKSQMLRVVRINSDPVKRSVDLDNMGKKTFFDTATRV
;
A
#
# COMPACT_ATOMS: atom_id res chain seq x y z
N MET A 1 -14.97 15.78 27.30
CA MET A 1 -14.75 16.94 26.41
C MET A 1 -14.47 16.38 25.02
N GLU A 2 -15.43 16.43 24.11
CA GLU A 2 -15.25 15.91 22.74
C GLU A 2 -14.31 16.82 21.96
N LEU A 3 -13.14 16.31 21.58
CA LEU A 3 -12.13 17.04 20.81
C LEU A 3 -12.66 17.54 19.45
N ASN A 4 -13.66 16.84 18.90
CA ASN A 4 -14.27 17.17 17.61
C ASN A 4 -15.52 18.05 17.70
N GLY A 5 -16.01 18.34 18.91
CA GLY A 5 -17.21 19.15 19.14
C GLY A 5 -16.99 20.66 18.97
N LYS A 6 -15.74 21.10 18.77
CA LYS A 6 -15.42 22.52 18.49
C LYS A 6 -15.49 22.80 16.99
N ASP A 7 -15.86 24.04 16.67
CA ASP A 7 -15.76 24.58 15.31
C ASP A 7 -14.29 24.87 14.96
N SER A 8 -13.58 23.79 14.68
CA SER A 8 -12.18 23.80 14.27
C SER A 8 -12.08 23.07 12.93
N PRO A 9 -11.25 23.57 12.00
CA PRO A 9 -10.95 22.87 10.76
C PRO A 9 -10.16 21.57 10.99
N ILE A 10 -9.59 21.39 12.18
CA ILE A 10 -8.83 20.19 12.55
C ILE A 10 -9.79 19.19 13.22
N LYS A 11 -9.93 18.02 12.61
CA LYS A 11 -10.70 16.88 13.18
C LYS A 11 -9.75 15.76 13.57
N PHE A 12 -9.94 15.24 14.77
CA PHE A 12 -9.15 14.15 15.32
C PHE A 12 -9.84 12.81 15.02
N THR A 13 -9.06 11.84 14.58
CA THR A 13 -9.54 10.46 14.37
C THR A 13 -8.69 9.53 15.23
N LEU A 14 -9.33 8.69 16.04
CA LEU A 14 -8.68 7.62 16.78
C LEU A 14 -9.05 6.29 16.13
N LYS A 15 -8.05 5.54 15.68
CA LYS A 15 -8.22 4.14 15.30
C LYS A 15 -7.46 3.31 16.33
N HIS A 16 -8.17 2.39 16.97
CA HIS A 16 -7.61 1.51 17.98
C HIS A 16 -7.98 0.06 17.62
N ASN A 17 -6.98 -0.81 17.59
CA ASN A 17 -7.16 -2.24 17.46
C ASN A 17 -6.07 -2.92 18.31
N SER A 18 -6.47 -3.87 19.15
CA SER A 18 -5.58 -4.57 20.09
C SER A 18 -4.70 -5.62 19.41
N ASP A 19 -5.10 -6.07 18.22
CA ASP A 19 -4.52 -7.19 17.48
C ASP A 19 -3.77 -6.76 16.23
N CYS A 20 -3.99 -5.55 15.73
CA CYS A 20 -3.22 -5.00 14.63
C CYS A 20 -3.02 -3.49 14.70
N ILE A 21 -1.94 -3.03 14.07
CA ILE A 21 -1.64 -1.60 13.93
C ILE A 21 -1.03 -1.34 12.55
N ASP A 22 -1.50 -0.27 11.92
CA ASP A 22 -0.97 0.21 10.64
C ASP A 22 0.08 1.29 10.90
N PHE A 23 1.27 1.13 10.31
CA PHE A 23 2.32 2.13 10.32
C PHE A 23 3.01 2.20 8.95
N LEU A 24 2.98 3.38 8.33
CA LEU A 24 3.46 3.61 6.96
C LEU A 24 2.83 2.63 5.96
N ASP A 25 3.60 1.65 5.54
CA ASP A 25 3.30 0.62 4.54
C ASP A 25 3.26 -0.79 5.11
N VAL A 26 3.22 -0.90 6.44
CA VAL A 26 3.19 -2.17 7.16
C VAL A 26 1.98 -2.20 8.07
N THR A 27 1.24 -3.30 8.05
CA THR A 27 0.32 -3.68 9.10
C THR A 27 1.02 -4.74 9.94
N VAL A 28 1.24 -4.45 11.22
CA VAL A 28 1.72 -5.42 12.19
C VAL A 28 0.50 -6.05 12.83
N TYR A 29 0.42 -7.38 12.89
CA TYR A 29 -0.71 -8.09 13.49
C TYR A 29 -0.25 -9.29 14.32
N LYS A 30 -1.08 -9.69 15.29
CA LYS A 30 -0.84 -10.87 16.12
C LYS A 30 -1.43 -12.11 15.47
N GLN A 31 -0.66 -13.20 15.41
CA GLN A 31 -1.11 -14.52 14.99
C GLN A 31 -0.41 -15.58 15.85
N GLU A 32 -1.18 -16.43 16.54
CA GLU A 32 -0.64 -17.54 17.37
C GLU A 32 0.46 -17.08 18.36
N ASN A 33 0.23 -15.96 19.06
CA ASN A 33 1.19 -15.30 19.96
C ASN A 33 2.50 -14.78 19.31
N THR A 34 2.59 -14.78 17.98
CA THR A 34 3.69 -14.16 17.24
C THR A 34 3.25 -12.87 16.54
N LEU A 35 4.18 -11.96 16.33
CA LEU A 35 3.94 -10.78 15.49
C LEU A 35 4.26 -11.12 14.05
N GLN A 36 3.32 -10.79 13.17
CA GLN A 36 3.41 -10.93 11.74
C GLN A 36 3.28 -9.55 11.10
N THR A 37 3.79 -9.43 9.89
CA THR A 37 3.77 -8.18 9.12
C THR A 37 3.18 -8.44 7.75
N CYS A 38 2.35 -7.53 7.29
CA CYS A 38 1.89 -7.52 5.91
C CYS A 38 1.85 -6.12 5.30
N ILE A 39 1.79 -6.05 3.98
CA ILE A 39 1.77 -4.76 3.29
C ILE A 39 0.47 -4.01 3.62
N HIS A 40 0.61 -2.76 4.06
CA HIS A 40 -0.52 -1.85 4.27
C HIS A 40 -0.65 -0.91 3.08
N ILE A 41 -1.86 -0.85 2.49
CA ILE A 41 -2.20 0.12 1.45
C ILE A 41 -3.32 0.99 2.00
N LYS A 42 -3.04 2.29 2.13
CA LYS A 42 -4.05 3.25 2.57
C LYS A 42 -5.25 3.21 1.61
N PRO A 43 -6.50 3.29 2.10
CA PRO A 43 -7.68 3.32 1.23
C PRO A 43 -7.68 4.43 0.18
N THR A 44 -6.96 5.53 0.45
CA THR A 44 -6.82 6.65 -0.48
C THR A 44 -5.75 6.42 -1.57
N ASN A 45 -4.94 5.37 -1.44
CA ASN A 45 -3.91 5.05 -2.41
C ASN A 45 -4.52 4.27 -3.58
N ARG A 46 -4.66 4.95 -4.73
CA ARG A 46 -5.15 4.36 -5.99
C ARG A 46 -4.20 3.32 -6.58
N ASN A 47 -2.99 3.22 -6.05
CA ASN A 47 -2.00 2.21 -6.42
C ASN A 47 -1.63 2.20 -7.90
N THR A 48 -1.77 3.34 -8.57
CA THR A 48 -1.47 3.51 -9.99
C THR A 48 0.03 3.71 -10.20
N LEU A 49 0.61 2.99 -11.15
CA LEU A 49 1.97 3.29 -11.61
C LEU A 49 1.97 4.55 -12.48
N VAL A 50 3.16 5.11 -12.67
CA VAL A 50 3.37 6.30 -13.51
C VAL A 50 2.97 5.97 -14.96
N HIS A 51 2.30 6.90 -15.64
CA HIS A 51 1.88 6.75 -17.04
C HIS A 51 3.07 6.52 -17.96
N TYR A 52 3.03 5.54 -18.86
CA TYR A 52 4.20 5.19 -19.69
C TYR A 52 4.70 6.34 -20.60
N GLN A 53 3.78 7.14 -21.15
CA GLN A 53 4.12 8.29 -22.00
C GLN A 53 4.45 9.57 -21.22
N SER A 54 4.46 9.52 -19.88
CA SER A 54 4.88 10.68 -19.10
C SER A 54 6.37 10.96 -19.31
N ASN A 55 6.80 12.21 -19.12
CA ASN A 55 8.18 12.65 -19.35
C ASN A 55 9.13 12.21 -18.21
N HIS A 56 9.19 10.91 -17.95
CA HIS A 56 10.11 10.31 -16.98
C HIS A 56 11.18 9.46 -17.70
N PRO A 57 12.38 9.31 -17.12
CA PRO A 57 13.41 8.46 -17.70
C PRO A 57 12.98 6.99 -17.81
N LYS A 58 13.43 6.31 -18.87
CA LYS A 58 13.09 4.89 -19.12
C LYS A 58 13.38 3.97 -17.93
N HIS A 59 14.53 4.16 -17.29
CA HIS A 59 14.95 3.33 -16.15
C HIS A 59 13.99 3.42 -14.94
N LEU A 60 13.19 4.49 -14.83
CA LEU A 60 12.20 4.61 -13.77
C LEU A 60 11.02 3.66 -14.03
N PHE A 61 10.54 3.58 -15.27
CA PHE A 61 9.46 2.66 -15.63
C PHE A 61 9.85 1.19 -15.40
N ASP A 62 11.11 0.84 -15.62
CA ASP A 62 11.60 -0.52 -15.42
C ASP A 62 11.83 -0.84 -13.92
N SER A 63 12.30 0.13 -13.14
CA SER A 63 12.60 -0.08 -11.71
C SER A 63 11.37 0.02 -10.80
N LEU A 64 10.33 0.75 -11.20
CA LEU A 64 9.12 0.93 -10.40
C LEU A 64 8.39 -0.40 -10.11
N PRO A 65 8.01 -1.23 -11.10
CA PRO A 65 7.36 -2.52 -10.83
C PRO A 65 8.21 -3.43 -9.94
N LYS A 66 9.50 -3.52 -10.25
CA LYS A 66 10.45 -4.34 -9.48
C LYS A 66 10.53 -3.89 -8.02
N SER A 67 10.66 -2.58 -7.78
CA SER A 67 10.73 -2.04 -6.41
C SER A 67 9.42 -2.25 -5.64
N GLN A 68 8.27 -2.10 -6.30
CA GLN A 68 6.96 -2.36 -5.70
C GLN A 68 6.76 -3.83 -5.34
N MET A 69 7.16 -4.77 -6.19
CA MET A 69 7.10 -6.20 -5.89
C MET A 69 8.07 -6.58 -4.76
N LEU A 70 9.31 -6.08 -4.80
CA LEU A 70 10.30 -6.32 -3.74
C LEU A 70 9.80 -5.86 -2.37
N ARG A 71 9.05 -4.76 -2.32
CA ARG A 71 8.42 -4.28 -1.10
C ARG A 71 7.45 -5.30 -0.52
N VAL A 72 6.59 -5.91 -1.33
CA VAL A 72 5.67 -6.97 -0.90
C VAL A 72 6.44 -8.15 -0.29
N VAL A 73 7.51 -8.58 -0.97
CA VAL A 73 8.32 -9.73 -0.53
C VAL A 73 9.00 -9.44 0.82
N ARG A 74 9.52 -8.23 1.01
CA ARG A 74 10.25 -7.86 2.24
C ARG A 74 9.33 -7.63 3.44
N ILE A 75 8.13 -7.08 3.21
CA ILE A 75 7.22 -6.73 4.30
C ILE A 75 6.39 -7.92 4.76
N ASN A 76 5.95 -8.79 3.84
CA ASN A 76 5.11 -9.93 4.22
C ASN A 76 5.92 -11.02 4.91
N SER A 77 5.58 -11.34 6.17
CA SER A 77 6.17 -12.44 6.93
C SER A 77 5.54 -13.79 6.59
N ASP A 78 4.23 -13.83 6.32
CA ASP A 78 3.50 -15.03 5.91
C ASP A 78 3.62 -15.28 4.39
N PRO A 79 4.15 -16.44 3.95
CA PRO A 79 4.25 -16.81 2.54
C PRO A 79 2.91 -16.87 1.79
N VAL A 80 1.83 -17.30 2.45
CA VAL A 80 0.51 -17.43 1.81
C VAL A 80 -0.04 -16.04 1.50
N LYS A 81 -0.01 -15.16 2.50
CA LYS A 81 -0.40 -13.76 2.33
C LYS A 81 0.49 -13.01 1.33
N ARG A 82 1.80 -13.29 1.34
CA ARG A 82 2.74 -12.76 0.35
C ARG A 82 2.33 -13.08 -1.08
N SER A 83 1.92 -14.32 -1.35
CA SER A 83 1.47 -14.72 -2.70
C SER A 83 0.26 -13.91 -3.15
N VAL A 84 -0.75 -13.79 -2.28
CA VAL A 84 -1.97 -13.03 -2.57
C VAL A 84 -1.64 -11.55 -2.81
N ASP A 85 -0.79 -10.95 -2.00
CA ASP A 85 -0.41 -9.56 -2.14
C ASP A 85 0.46 -9.30 -3.39
N LEU A 86 1.27 -10.27 -3.81
CA LEU A 86 2.02 -10.20 -5.06
C LEU A 86 1.07 -10.22 -6.26
N ASP A 87 0.05 -11.08 -6.25
CA ASP A 87 -0.97 -11.11 -7.30
C ASP A 87 -1.75 -9.79 -7.35
N ASN A 88 -2.10 -9.23 -6.19
CA ASN A 88 -2.75 -7.92 -6.11
C ASN A 88 -1.83 -6.78 -6.59
N MET A 89 -0.54 -6.87 -6.31
CA MET A 89 0.47 -5.93 -6.79
C MET A 89 0.67 -6.01 -8.31
N GLY A 90 0.60 -7.20 -8.89
CA GLY A 90 0.71 -7.44 -10.33
C GLY A 90 -0.49 -6.94 -11.14
N LYS A 91 -1.67 -6.84 -10.51
CA LYS A 91 -2.88 -6.26 -11.13
C LYS A 91 -2.85 -4.73 -11.24
N LYS A 92 -1.83 -4.06 -10.68
CA LYS A 92 -1.68 -2.60 -10.82
C LYS A 92 -1.40 -2.26 -12.27
N THR A 93 -2.38 -1.65 -12.92
CA THR A 93 -2.24 -1.12 -14.27
C THR A 93 -1.35 0.12 -14.25
N PHE A 94 -0.37 0.16 -15.16
CA PHE A 94 0.06 1.43 -15.73
C PHE A 94 -1.18 2.07 -16.35
N PHE A 95 -1.39 3.38 -16.17
CA PHE A 95 -2.53 4.05 -16.80
C PHE A 95 -2.65 3.62 -18.27
N ASP A 96 -3.85 3.12 -18.57
CA ASP A 96 -4.48 2.83 -19.85
C ASP A 96 -3.60 2.83 -21.11
N THR A 97 -3.49 1.66 -21.72
CA THR A 97 -3.16 1.52 -23.14
C THR A 97 -4.40 1.92 -23.97
N ALA A 98 -4.84 3.17 -23.85
CA ALA A 98 -5.74 3.77 -24.82
C ALA A 98 -4.90 4.59 -25.79
N THR A 99 -5.03 4.23 -27.07
CA THR A 99 -4.42 4.86 -28.26
C THR A 99 -2.99 4.42 -28.58
N ARG A 100 -2.86 3.15 -28.98
CA ARG A 100 -2.06 2.84 -30.17
C ARG A 100 -2.79 3.47 -31.36
N VAL A 101 -2.18 4.50 -31.96
CA VAL A 101 -2.37 4.81 -33.38
C VAL A 101 -1.74 3.68 -34.19
#